data_AF-A0A843FDL0-F1
#
_entry.id   AF-A0A843FDL0-F1
#
_cell.length_a   1.000
_cell.length_b   1.000
_cell.length_c   1.000
_cell.angle_alpha   90.00
_cell.angle_beta   90.00
_cell.angle_gamma   90.00
#
_symmetry.space_group_name_H-M   'P 1'
#
loop_
_entity.id
_entity.type
_entity.pdbx_description
1 polymer ?
#
loop_
_entity_poly.entity_id
_entity_poly.type
_entity_poly.pdbx_seq_one_letter_code
_entity_poly.pdbx_strand_id
1 'polypeptide(L)'
;VCEGIAKAMKYLMNKKGLRCELVLGKLTEDTSVYHAWNIVRIDGYWYHVDVTADIGMTNGGIYRYDYFNLSDDEISTDHQIIECPVKCHVSKNGYYHRKGLVMNRQDDFKKLLSDKLAQGESEFVFKLPSAKDADKVVQKIMDNVNEVLGSKRHGFKKYQISPNPTQLVYKLKLW
;
A
#
# COMPACT_ATOMS: atom_id res chain seq x y z
N VAL A 1 -8.91 18.49 -4.39
CA VAL A 1 -9.12 17.27 -5.21
C VAL A 1 -9.51 16.08 -4.33
N CYS A 2 -8.74 15.76 -3.27
CA CYS A 2 -9.01 14.64 -2.34
C CYS A 2 -10.44 14.61 -1.78
N GLU A 3 -10.94 15.75 -1.28
CA GLU A 3 -12.29 15.86 -0.72
C GLU A 3 -13.40 15.42 -1.69
N GLY A 4 -13.29 15.75 -2.98
CA GLY A 4 -14.27 15.36 -3.99
C GLY A 4 -14.30 13.84 -4.21
N ILE A 5 -13.13 13.21 -4.26
CA ILE A 5 -12.99 11.75 -4.39
C ILE A 5 -13.54 11.06 -3.14
N ALA A 6 -13.19 11.55 -1.94
CA ALA A 6 -13.63 10.97 -0.68
C ALA A 6 -15.16 11.10 -0.47
N LYS A 7 -15.76 12.22 -0.89
CA LYS A 7 -17.22 12.41 -0.92
C LYS A 7 -17.90 11.47 -1.91
N ALA A 8 -17.31 11.28 -3.11
CA ALA A 8 -17.83 10.35 -4.10
C ALA A 8 -17.78 8.90 -3.60
N MET A 9 -16.68 8.47 -2.98
CA MET A 9 -16.56 7.14 -2.37
C MET A 9 -17.58 6.95 -1.25
N LYS A 10 -17.72 7.93 -0.34
CA LYS A 10 -18.77 7.91 0.70
C LYS A 10 -20.16 7.72 0.10
N TYR A 11 -20.51 8.50 -0.91
CA TYR A 11 -21.81 8.38 -1.59
C TYR A 11 -22.04 6.98 -2.18
N LEU A 12 -21.07 6.46 -2.93
CA LEU A 12 -21.18 5.15 -3.59
C LEU A 12 -21.25 4.00 -2.60
N MET A 13 -20.41 4.00 -1.56
CA MET A 13 -20.40 2.95 -0.52
C MET A 13 -21.70 2.95 0.27
N ASN A 14 -22.16 4.12 0.74
CA ASN A 14 -23.42 4.22 1.46
C ASN A 14 -24.61 3.79 0.60
N LYS A 15 -24.61 4.12 -0.70
CA LYS A 15 -25.64 3.64 -1.66
C LYS A 15 -25.64 2.12 -1.83
N LYS A 16 -24.50 1.45 -1.60
CA LYS A 16 -24.37 -0.01 -1.60
C LYS A 16 -24.59 -0.66 -0.23
N GLY A 17 -24.99 0.12 0.79
CA GLY A 17 -25.27 -0.38 2.14
C GLY A 17 -24.02 -0.56 3.02
N LEU A 18 -22.83 -0.16 2.54
CA LEU A 18 -21.61 -0.13 3.34
C LEU A 18 -21.51 1.23 4.03
N ARG A 19 -21.46 1.24 5.36
CA ARG A 19 -21.30 2.50 6.11
C ARG A 19 -19.92 3.08 5.83
N CYS A 20 -19.89 4.28 5.29
CA CYS A 20 -18.69 5.00 4.93
C CYS A 20 -18.82 6.45 5.39
N GLU A 21 -17.82 6.91 6.14
CA GLU A 21 -17.74 8.27 6.65
C GLU A 21 -16.52 9.00 6.09
N LEU A 22 -16.59 10.33 6.17
CA LEU A 22 -15.47 11.19 5.79
C LEU A 22 -14.54 11.32 7.00
N VAL A 23 -13.24 11.35 6.74
CA VAL A 23 -12.22 11.70 7.72
C VAL A 23 -11.48 12.92 7.20
N LEU A 24 -11.27 13.90 8.07
CA LEU A 24 -10.54 15.12 7.75
C LEU A 24 -9.20 15.13 8.49
N GLY A 25 -8.16 15.57 7.81
CA GLY A 25 -6.82 15.54 8.36
C GLY A 25 -5.81 16.25 7.47
N LYS A 26 -4.56 15.83 7.59
CA LYS A 26 -3.41 16.33 6.82
C LYS A 26 -2.44 15.18 6.54
N LEU A 27 -1.64 15.32 5.49
CA LEU A 27 -0.50 14.43 5.26
C LEU A 27 0.70 14.95 6.06
N THR A 28 1.50 14.06 6.64
CA THR A 28 2.66 14.46 7.46
C THR A 28 3.77 15.09 6.62
N GLU A 29 3.94 14.66 5.36
CA GLU A 29 4.93 15.22 4.43
C GLU A 29 4.63 16.66 4.04
N ASP A 30 3.36 17.05 3.99
CA ASP A 30 2.92 18.43 3.74
C ASP A 30 1.69 18.79 4.59
N THR A 31 1.96 19.33 5.77
CA THR A 31 0.93 19.77 6.71
C THR A 31 0.27 21.11 6.34
N SER A 32 0.72 21.76 5.26
CA SER A 32 0.13 23.03 4.80
C SER A 32 -1.20 22.81 4.07
N VAL A 33 -1.43 21.59 3.55
CA VAL A 33 -2.61 21.23 2.78
C VAL A 33 -3.53 20.32 3.60
N TYR A 34 -4.81 20.66 3.64
CA TYR A 34 -5.83 19.77 4.22
C TYR A 34 -6.07 18.56 3.33
N HIS A 35 -6.27 17.42 3.96
CA HIS A 35 -6.56 16.15 3.34
C HIS A 35 -7.90 15.58 3.79
N ALA A 36 -8.50 14.77 2.93
CA ALA A 36 -9.78 14.12 3.22
C ALA A 36 -9.79 12.73 2.58
N TRP A 37 -10.15 11.74 3.39
CA TRP A 37 -10.27 10.34 2.99
C TRP A 37 -11.48 9.70 3.68
N ASN A 38 -11.57 8.36 3.70
CA ASN A 38 -12.72 7.65 4.23
C ASN A 38 -12.40 6.66 5.35
N ILE A 39 -13.41 6.41 6.19
CA ILE A 39 -13.45 5.28 7.11
C ILE A 39 -14.69 4.44 6.80
N VAL A 40 -14.50 3.14 6.59
CA VAL A 40 -15.52 2.23 6.06
C VAL A 40 -15.74 1.07 7.02
N ARG A 41 -17.00 0.69 7.23
CA ARG A 41 -17.37 -0.48 8.03
C ARG A 41 -17.50 -1.72 7.16
N ILE A 42 -16.62 -2.70 7.38
CA ILE A 42 -16.55 -3.98 6.66
C ILE A 42 -16.55 -5.10 7.69
N ASP A 43 -17.43 -6.10 7.52
CA ASP A 43 -17.54 -7.27 8.41
C ASP A 43 -17.64 -6.91 9.90
N GLY A 44 -18.33 -5.81 10.20
CA GLY A 44 -18.56 -5.33 11.58
C GLY A 44 -17.48 -4.38 12.12
N TYR A 45 -16.31 -4.30 11.47
CA TYR A 45 -15.17 -3.48 11.88
C TYR A 45 -14.99 -2.25 11.02
N TRP A 46 -14.43 -1.18 11.58
CA TRP A 46 -14.09 0.03 10.84
C TRP A 46 -12.66 -0.05 10.33
N TYR A 47 -12.41 0.52 9.16
CA TYR A 47 -11.09 0.64 8.57
C TYR A 47 -10.90 1.96 7.82
N HIS A 48 -9.71 2.52 7.92
CA HIS A 48 -9.29 3.62 7.05
C HIS A 48 -9.12 3.13 5.62
N VAL A 49 -9.64 3.90 4.68
CA VAL A 49 -9.43 3.72 3.25
C VAL A 49 -9.13 5.07 2.63
N ASP A 50 -7.93 5.22 2.06
CA ASP A 50 -7.55 6.41 1.31
C ASP A 50 -7.25 6.12 -0.16
N VAL A 51 -8.32 6.13 -0.96
CA VAL A 51 -8.24 5.98 -2.42
C VAL A 51 -7.45 7.12 -3.06
N THR A 52 -7.39 8.29 -2.44
CA THR A 52 -6.71 9.46 -3.01
C THR A 52 -5.20 9.32 -2.94
N ALA A 53 -4.68 8.81 -1.82
CA ALA A 53 -3.27 8.44 -1.68
C ALA A 53 -2.92 7.26 -2.61
N ASP A 54 -3.74 6.20 -2.65
CA ASP A 54 -3.53 5.06 -3.56
C ASP A 54 -3.48 5.47 -5.05
N ILE A 55 -4.33 6.41 -5.47
CA ILE A 55 -4.30 7.00 -6.82
C ILE A 55 -2.98 7.73 -7.05
N GLY A 56 -2.56 8.59 -6.11
CA GLY A 56 -1.31 9.35 -6.20
C GLY A 56 -0.07 8.45 -6.30
N MET A 57 -0.11 7.27 -5.68
CA MET A 57 0.98 6.29 -5.75
C MET A 57 0.94 5.40 -7.01
N THR A 58 -0.21 5.30 -7.67
CA THR A 58 -0.39 4.45 -8.85
C THR A 58 0.14 5.16 -10.10
N ASN A 59 1.44 4.99 -10.38
CA ASN A 59 2.10 5.53 -11.57
C ASN A 59 2.07 4.55 -12.76
N GLY A 60 0.87 4.27 -13.27
CA GLY A 60 0.63 3.33 -14.38
C GLY A 60 0.97 1.88 -14.04
N GLY A 61 0.49 0.96 -14.88
CA GLY A 61 0.68 -0.48 -14.67
C GLY A 61 -0.21 -1.01 -13.55
N ILE A 62 0.38 -1.64 -12.53
CA ILE A 62 -0.36 -2.26 -11.42
C ILE A 62 -0.88 -1.22 -10.41
N TYR A 63 -2.17 -1.34 -10.06
CA TYR A 63 -2.82 -0.57 -9.00
C TYR A 63 -2.25 -0.89 -7.61
N ARG A 64 -2.07 0.15 -6.81
CA ARG A 64 -1.69 0.04 -5.40
C ARG A 64 -2.90 0.16 -4.49
N TYR A 65 -2.83 -0.54 -3.37
CA TYR A 65 -3.86 -0.59 -2.32
C TYR A 65 -3.18 -0.48 -0.95
N ASP A 66 -2.24 0.47 -0.86
CA ASP A 66 -1.38 0.74 0.29
C ASP A 66 -2.19 1.26 1.46
N TYR A 67 -3.22 2.05 1.16
CA TYR A 67 -4.11 2.66 2.13
C TYR A 67 -5.46 1.96 2.22
N PHE A 68 -5.53 0.69 1.82
CA PHE A 68 -6.75 -0.11 1.92
C PHE A 68 -6.80 -0.89 3.23
N ASN A 69 -7.86 -0.64 4.00
CA ASN A 69 -8.19 -1.30 5.26
C ASN A 69 -7.14 -1.13 6.37
N LEU A 70 -6.69 0.11 6.59
CA LEU A 70 -5.71 0.43 7.63
C LEU A 70 -6.38 0.68 8.99
N SER A 71 -5.63 0.39 10.05
CA SER A 71 -5.95 0.80 11.43
C SER A 71 -5.57 2.27 11.70
N ASP A 72 -6.03 2.81 12.83
CA ASP A 72 -5.61 4.13 13.34
C ASP A 72 -4.08 4.21 13.44
N ASP A 73 -3.42 3.16 13.92
CA ASP A 73 -1.96 3.12 14.07
C ASP A 73 -1.24 3.12 12.72
N GLU A 74 -1.77 2.39 11.73
CA GLU A 74 -1.17 2.29 10.39
C GLU A 74 -1.36 3.59 9.58
N ILE A 75 -2.56 4.17 9.58
CA ILE A 75 -2.83 5.42 8.86
C ILE A 75 -2.09 6.59 9.50
N SER A 76 -1.92 6.59 10.83
CA SER A 76 -1.27 7.70 11.55
C SER A 76 0.24 7.79 11.32
N THR A 77 0.84 6.84 10.60
CA THR A 77 2.25 6.90 10.21
C THR A 77 2.54 8.04 9.24
N ASP A 78 1.58 8.40 8.40
CA ASP A 78 1.69 9.50 7.43
C ASP A 78 0.45 10.40 7.31
N HIS A 79 -0.60 10.11 8.08
CA HIS A 79 -1.78 10.97 8.18
C HIS A 79 -1.93 11.53 9.60
N GLN A 80 -2.18 12.83 9.70
CA GLN A 80 -2.67 13.44 10.92
C GLN A 80 -4.19 13.50 10.87
N ILE A 81 -4.85 12.74 11.75
CA ILE A 81 -6.30 12.76 11.92
C ILE A 81 -6.71 14.03 12.69
N ILE A 82 -7.56 14.86 12.10
CA ILE A 82 -8.15 16.04 12.76
C ILE A 82 -9.57 15.72 13.20
N GLU A 83 -10.37 15.13 12.31
CA GLU A 83 -11.75 14.74 12.60
C GLU A 83 -12.02 13.34 12.05
N CYS A 84 -12.35 12.41 12.94
CA CYS A 84 -12.80 11.06 12.60
C CYS A 84 -13.98 10.67 13.52
N PRO A 85 -15.14 10.27 12.97
CA PRO A 85 -16.32 10.00 13.78
C PRO A 85 -16.24 8.68 14.58
N VAL A 86 -15.29 7.80 14.25
CA VAL A 86 -15.16 6.47 14.86
C VAL A 86 -13.68 6.09 15.00
N LYS A 87 -13.33 5.37 16.07
CA LYS A 87 -11.98 4.82 16.24
C LYS A 87 -11.81 3.51 15.47
N CYS A 88 -10.61 3.26 14.96
CA CYS A 88 -10.25 2.07 14.22
C CYS A 88 -9.06 1.35 14.87
N HIS A 89 -9.33 0.37 15.73
CA HIS A 89 -8.26 -0.38 16.42
C HIS A 89 -7.91 -1.73 15.78
N VAL A 90 -8.57 -2.11 14.67
CA VAL A 90 -8.38 -3.43 14.08
C VAL A 90 -7.33 -3.39 13.00
N SER A 91 -6.16 -3.93 13.31
CA SER A 91 -5.15 -4.27 12.31
C SER A 91 -5.44 -5.66 11.71
N LYS A 92 -4.82 -5.97 10.56
CA LYS A 92 -4.80 -7.29 9.88
C LYS A 92 -5.90 -7.60 8.85
N ASN A 93 -6.50 -6.59 8.22
CA ASN A 93 -7.42 -6.78 7.10
C ASN A 93 -7.06 -6.01 5.81
N GLY A 94 -5.82 -5.50 5.75
CA GLY A 94 -5.27 -4.81 4.60
C GLY A 94 -5.20 -5.68 3.34
N TYR A 95 -5.14 -5.02 2.18
CA TYR A 95 -5.18 -5.69 0.87
C TYR A 95 -4.09 -6.76 0.72
N TYR A 96 -2.84 -6.43 1.04
CA TYR A 96 -1.70 -7.34 0.85
C TYR A 96 -1.75 -8.56 1.77
N HIS A 97 -2.33 -8.45 2.97
CA HIS A 97 -2.57 -9.61 3.84
C HIS A 97 -3.58 -10.56 3.21
N ARG A 98 -4.70 -10.03 2.72
CA ARG A 98 -5.76 -10.81 2.08
C ARG A 98 -5.32 -11.47 0.77
N LYS A 99 -4.34 -10.88 0.07
CA LYS A 99 -3.77 -11.43 -1.17
C LYS A 99 -2.55 -12.33 -0.97
N GLY A 100 -2.08 -12.53 0.26
CA GLY A 100 -0.87 -13.32 0.53
C GLY A 100 0.42 -12.67 0.00
N LEU A 101 0.44 -11.34 -0.10
CA LEU A 101 1.55 -10.55 -0.65
C LEU A 101 2.45 -9.96 0.44
N VAL A 102 2.34 -10.45 1.68
CA VAL A 102 3.16 -10.02 2.82
C VAL A 102 4.32 -11.00 2.97
N MET A 103 5.55 -10.52 2.76
CA MET A 103 6.75 -11.33 2.85
C MET A 103 7.43 -11.08 4.19
N ASN A 104 7.37 -12.06 5.09
CA ASN A 104 7.96 -11.95 6.43
C ASN A 104 9.42 -12.44 6.47
N ARG A 105 9.80 -13.29 5.51
CA ARG A 105 11.16 -13.80 5.36
C ARG A 105 11.75 -13.38 4.02
N GLN A 106 13.08 -13.28 4.00
CA GLN A 106 13.83 -13.02 2.76
C GLN A 106 13.62 -14.10 1.70
N ASP A 107 13.50 -15.36 2.13
CA ASP A 107 13.23 -16.48 1.22
C ASP A 107 11.87 -16.37 0.54
N ASP A 108 10.85 -15.87 1.25
CA ASP A 108 9.51 -15.66 0.69
C ASP A 108 9.56 -14.65 -0.46
N PHE A 109 10.33 -13.57 -0.28
CA PHE A 109 10.54 -12.57 -1.31
C PHE A 109 11.27 -13.14 -2.54
N LYS A 110 12.39 -13.85 -2.35
CA LYS A 110 13.14 -14.47 -3.47
C LYS A 110 12.29 -15.46 -4.25
N LYS A 111 11.46 -16.23 -3.54
CA LYS A 111 10.51 -17.17 -4.14
C LYS A 111 9.46 -16.42 -4.97
N LEU A 112 8.80 -15.41 -4.39
CA LEU A 112 7.83 -14.59 -5.11
C LEU A 112 8.43 -13.97 -6.38
N LEU A 113 9.62 -13.37 -6.27
CA LEU A 113 10.33 -12.79 -7.41
C LEU A 113 10.59 -13.84 -8.49
N SER A 114 11.11 -15.01 -8.12
CA SER A 114 11.38 -16.11 -9.07
C SER A 114 10.10 -16.60 -9.75
N ASP A 115 9.01 -16.76 -9.00
CA ASP A 115 7.72 -17.24 -9.50
C ASP A 115 7.11 -16.23 -10.48
N LYS A 116 7.19 -14.93 -10.16
CA LYS A 116 6.71 -13.83 -11.02
C LYS A 116 7.50 -13.72 -12.31
N LEU A 117 8.83 -13.81 -12.23
CA LEU A 117 9.71 -13.84 -13.40
C LEU A 117 9.43 -15.04 -14.30
N ALA A 118 9.19 -16.23 -13.72
CA ALA A 118 8.85 -17.43 -14.49
C ALA A 118 7.49 -17.32 -15.19
N GLN A 119 6.55 -16.55 -14.63
CA GLN A 119 5.26 -16.24 -15.23
C GLN A 119 5.32 -15.12 -16.27
N GLY A 120 6.50 -14.51 -16.48
CA GLY A 120 6.66 -13.37 -17.38
C GLY A 120 6.08 -12.06 -16.83
N GLU A 121 5.75 -12.00 -15.54
CA GLU A 121 5.29 -10.78 -14.90
C GLU A 121 6.47 -9.82 -14.69
N SER A 122 6.35 -8.61 -15.25
CA SER A 122 7.38 -7.58 -15.19
C SER A 122 7.08 -6.51 -14.14
N GLU A 123 5.96 -6.60 -13.43
CA GLU A 123 5.58 -5.66 -12.39
C GLU A 123 4.81 -6.39 -11.30
N PHE A 124 5.07 -6.08 -10.03
CA PHE A 124 4.30 -6.60 -8.90
C PHE A 124 4.51 -5.77 -7.63
N VAL A 125 3.59 -5.93 -6.67
CA VAL A 125 3.56 -5.18 -5.41
C VAL A 125 3.55 -6.15 -4.24
N PHE A 126 4.31 -5.85 -3.18
CA PHE A 126 4.45 -6.69 -1.99
C PHE A 126 4.68 -5.84 -0.73
N LYS A 127 4.37 -6.40 0.44
CA LYS A 127 4.53 -5.75 1.76
C LYS A 127 5.64 -6.43 2.57
N LEU A 128 6.52 -5.65 3.19
CA LEU A 128 7.66 -6.12 4.01
C LEU A 128 7.58 -5.55 5.44
N PRO A 129 6.94 -6.24 6.40
CA PRO A 129 6.71 -5.70 7.74
C PRO A 129 7.94 -5.71 8.67
N SER A 130 8.98 -6.50 8.37
CA SER A 130 10.18 -6.63 9.22
C SER A 130 11.20 -5.49 9.07
N ALA A 131 10.81 -4.41 8.39
CA ALA A 131 11.65 -3.35 7.86
C ALA A 131 11.57 -2.11 8.77
N LYS A 132 12.54 -1.89 9.66
CA LYS A 132 12.57 -0.67 10.50
C LYS A 132 13.22 0.54 9.81
N ASP A 133 13.95 0.31 8.74
CA ASP A 133 14.79 1.30 8.07
C ASP A 133 14.55 1.16 6.56
N ALA A 134 13.88 2.15 5.99
CA ALA A 134 13.40 2.12 4.61
C ALA A 134 14.56 1.96 3.61
N ASP A 135 15.67 2.68 3.82
CA ASP A 135 16.82 2.67 2.92
C ASP A 135 17.53 1.31 2.94
N LYS A 136 17.73 0.74 4.13
CA LYS A 136 18.28 -0.62 4.26
C LYS A 136 17.39 -1.66 3.59
N VAL A 137 16.08 -1.46 3.63
CA VAL A 137 15.13 -2.40 3.04
C VAL A 137 15.13 -2.30 1.53
N VAL A 138 15.16 -1.09 0.98
CA VAL A 138 15.35 -0.88 -0.45
C VAL A 138 16.66 -1.48 -0.92
N GLN A 139 17.77 -1.25 -0.21
CA GLN A 139 19.06 -1.85 -0.54
C GLN A 139 18.99 -3.39 -0.53
N LYS A 140 18.35 -3.98 0.49
CA LYS A 140 18.17 -5.43 0.56
C LYS A 140 17.29 -5.97 -0.57
N ILE A 141 16.27 -5.24 -1.00
CA ILE A 141 15.47 -5.60 -2.18
C ILE A 141 16.38 -5.61 -3.42
N MET A 142 17.18 -4.55 -3.63
CA MET A 142 18.12 -4.45 -4.76
C MET A 142 19.10 -5.62 -4.81
N ASP A 143 19.71 -5.98 -3.67
CA ASP A 143 20.67 -7.08 -3.58
C ASP A 143 20.01 -8.41 -4.00
N ASN A 144 18.81 -8.70 -3.49
CA ASN A 144 18.07 -9.90 -3.84
C ASN A 144 17.64 -9.93 -5.31
N VAL A 145 17.22 -8.78 -5.87
CA VAL A 145 16.85 -8.68 -7.29
C VAL A 145 18.07 -8.94 -8.18
N ASN A 146 19.21 -8.32 -7.86
CA ASN A 146 20.45 -8.52 -8.60
C ASN A 146 20.92 -9.98 -8.56
N GLU A 147 20.79 -10.66 -7.41
CA GLU A 147 21.12 -12.08 -7.26
C GLU A 147 20.23 -12.97 -8.14
N VAL A 148 18.90 -12.74 -8.14
CA VAL A 148 17.96 -13.55 -8.93
C VAL A 148 18.11 -13.27 -10.44
N LEU A 149 18.35 -12.02 -10.85
CA LEU A 149 18.60 -11.68 -12.24
C LEU A 149 19.97 -12.17 -12.74
N GLY A 150 20.98 -12.24 -11.87
CA GLY A 150 22.32 -12.74 -12.22
C GLY A 150 22.42 -14.26 -12.32
N SER A 151 21.60 -15.01 -11.56
CA SER A 151 21.66 -16.48 -11.49
C SER A 151 20.94 -17.20 -12.63
N LYS A 152 20.07 -16.52 -13.39
CA LYS A 152 19.28 -17.10 -14.48
C LYS A 152 19.16 -16.09 -15.62
N ARG A 153 19.19 -16.56 -16.88
CA ARG A 153 18.96 -15.71 -18.06
C ARG A 153 17.48 -15.29 -18.14
N HIS A 154 17.12 -14.25 -17.40
CA HIS A 154 15.86 -13.55 -17.57
C HIS A 154 16.02 -12.45 -18.65
N GLY A 155 14.93 -12.11 -19.36
CA GLY A 155 14.96 -11.07 -20.38
C GLY A 155 15.12 -9.64 -19.82
N PHE A 156 14.92 -9.47 -18.52
CA PHE A 156 14.95 -8.18 -17.84
C PHE A 156 16.37 -7.75 -17.48
N LYS A 157 16.71 -6.48 -17.75
CA LYS A 157 18.04 -5.91 -17.49
C LYS A 157 17.99 -4.71 -16.56
N LYS A 158 16.83 -4.08 -16.42
CA LYS A 158 16.60 -2.90 -15.61
C LYS A 158 15.42 -3.11 -14.69
N TYR A 159 15.41 -2.38 -13.59
CA TYR A 159 14.28 -2.34 -12.69
C TYR A 159 14.15 -0.98 -12.01
N GLN A 160 12.97 -0.74 -11.46
CA GLN A 160 12.66 0.37 -10.58
C GLN A 160 11.88 -0.13 -9.37
N ILE A 161 12.24 0.40 -8.22
CA ILE A 161 11.52 0.20 -6.96
C ILE A 161 10.77 1.49 -6.65
N SER A 162 9.48 1.39 -6.34
CA SER A 162 8.68 2.51 -5.82
C SER A 162 8.25 2.19 -4.40
N PRO A 163 8.92 2.73 -3.38
CA PRO A 163 8.61 2.45 -1.98
C PRO A 163 7.43 3.28 -1.48
N ASN A 164 6.70 2.70 -0.53
CA ASN A 164 5.84 3.38 0.44
C ASN A 164 6.32 2.93 1.83
N PRO A 165 7.28 3.63 2.44
CA PRO A 165 7.91 3.17 3.68
C PRO A 165 6.97 3.24 4.89
N THR A 166 5.99 4.15 4.90
CA THR A 166 5.05 4.33 6.01
C THR A 166 4.03 3.19 6.05
N GLN A 167 3.64 2.68 4.88
CA GLN A 167 2.78 1.49 4.75
C GLN A 167 3.54 0.17 4.58
N LEU A 168 4.87 0.23 4.49
CA LEU A 168 5.79 -0.89 4.29
C LEU A 168 5.55 -1.66 2.97
N VAL A 169 5.07 -0.96 1.94
CA VAL A 169 4.71 -1.53 0.64
C VAL A 169 5.68 -1.10 -0.44
N TYR A 170 6.08 -2.04 -1.29
CA TYR A 170 7.04 -1.81 -2.36
C TYR A 170 6.49 -2.33 -3.68
N LYS A 171 6.61 -1.52 -4.73
CA LYS A 171 6.36 -1.93 -6.10
C LYS A 171 7.70 -2.17 -6.80
N LEU A 172 7.85 -3.33 -7.44
CA LEU A 172 8.97 -3.63 -8.33
C LEU A 172 8.48 -3.67 -9.77
N LYS A 173 9.16 -2.95 -10.66
CA LYS A 173 8.95 -2.99 -12.11
C LYS A 173 10.25 -3.34 -12.80
N LEU A 174 10.22 -4.24 -13.77
CA LEU A 174 11.34 -4.82 -14.51
C LEU A 174 11.14 -4.58 -16.02
N TRP A 175 12.22 -4.34 -16.78
CA TRP A 175 12.21 -4.21 -18.25
C TRP A 175 13.59 -4.43 -18.88
#